data_AF-A0A1I7TNZ4-F1
#
_entry.id   AF-A0A1I7TNZ4-F1
#
_cell.length_a   1.000
_cell.length_b   1.000
_cell.length_c   1.000
_cell.angle_alpha   90.00
_cell.angle_beta   90.00
_cell.angle_gamma   90.00
#
_symmetry.space_group_name_H-M   'P 1'
#
loop_
_entity.id
_entity.type
_entity.pdbx_description
1 polymer ?
#
loop_
_entity_poly.entity_id
_entity_poly.type
_entity_poly.pdbx_seq_one_letter_code
_entity_poly.pdbx_strand_id
1 'polypeptide(L)'
;MKDDAQASSWQWPLNKTKMIKAAERVAEKASSGLVPSLNRLRIQQCFKAAKPSIGDAIMKRAAASRAEMRMLLSKMNEKQIDCLGKQMFELITDAVENADKSEKVLTHARQFGGTYASLCPLGFRPDLFAPLADAAIAECVKLDGVHKRCETLSAWSQLFSALFTGVRDGYYQRVRHQRRTSLPQNTITKQLSVDFSKSSDTGFVR
;
A
#
# COMPACT_ATOMS: atom_id res chain seq x y z
N MET A 1 52.44 37.23 -25.30
CA MET A 1 52.25 36.94 -26.74
C MET A 1 52.06 35.45 -26.91
N LYS A 2 50.91 35.06 -27.46
CA LYS A 2 50.52 33.76 -28.03
C LYS A 2 50.10 32.65 -27.05
N ASP A 3 48.79 32.64 -26.81
CA ASP A 3 47.82 31.57 -27.11
C ASP A 3 48.39 30.21 -27.54
N ASP A 4 47.89 29.12 -26.95
CA ASP A 4 46.84 28.33 -27.61
C ASP A 4 46.27 27.22 -26.71
N ALA A 5 44.95 27.11 -26.78
CA ALA A 5 44.10 26.19 -26.07
C ALA A 5 44.15 24.78 -26.66
N GLN A 6 44.12 23.75 -25.80
CA GLN A 6 43.74 22.41 -26.20
C GLN A 6 42.67 21.88 -25.24
N ALA A 7 41.42 22.23 -25.55
CA ALA A 7 40.25 21.56 -25.00
C ALA A 7 40.13 20.18 -25.68
N SER A 8 40.43 19.11 -24.94
CA SER A 8 40.22 17.75 -25.42
C SER A 8 38.71 17.47 -25.50
N SER A 9 38.20 17.41 -26.71
CA SER A 9 36.86 16.91 -27.04
C SER A 9 36.73 15.45 -26.59
N TRP A 10 36.07 15.21 -25.45
CA TRP A 10 35.63 13.87 -25.07
C TRP A 10 34.41 13.51 -25.92
N GLN A 11 34.71 13.02 -27.12
CA GLN A 11 33.74 12.46 -28.04
C GLN A 11 33.17 11.17 -27.41
N TRP A 12 31.89 11.17 -27.04
CA TRP A 12 31.16 9.96 -26.64
C TRP A 12 30.56 9.28 -27.88
N PRO A 13 30.91 8.01 -28.18
CA PRO A 13 30.04 7.18 -28.99
C PRO A 13 29.71 5.89 -28.24
N LEU A 14 28.72 5.93 -27.34
CA LEU A 14 28.14 4.72 -26.73
C LEU A 14 26.66 4.63 -27.07
N ASN A 15 26.45 4.09 -28.28
CA ASN A 15 25.29 3.42 -28.83
C ASN A 15 24.04 3.39 -27.90
N LYS A 16 23.10 4.29 -28.17
CA LYS A 16 21.79 4.45 -27.50
C LYS A 16 21.08 3.11 -27.25
N THR A 17 21.25 2.14 -28.14
CA THR A 17 20.71 0.78 -28.05
C THR A 17 21.27 -0.04 -26.88
N LYS A 18 22.54 0.14 -26.49
CA LYS A 18 23.11 -0.52 -25.30
C LYS A 18 22.60 0.07 -24.00
N MET A 19 22.37 1.39 -23.96
CA MET A 19 21.77 2.07 -22.80
C MET A 19 20.30 1.65 -22.62
N ILE A 20 19.54 1.54 -23.72
CA ILE A 20 18.15 1.03 -23.68
C ILE A 20 18.13 -0.43 -23.19
N LYS A 21 18.98 -1.32 -23.72
CA LYS A 21 19.07 -2.71 -23.24
C LYS A 21 19.59 -2.85 -21.80
N ALA A 22 20.39 -1.90 -21.32
CA ALA A 22 20.82 -1.86 -19.93
C ALA A 22 19.69 -1.35 -19.03
N ALA A 23 18.94 -0.33 -19.47
CA ALA A 23 17.76 0.17 -18.79
C ALA A 23 16.62 -0.86 -18.77
N GLU A 24 16.41 -1.62 -19.84
CA GLU A 24 15.48 -2.76 -19.91
C GLU A 24 15.92 -3.90 -18.99
N ARG A 25 17.22 -4.24 -18.91
CA ARG A 25 17.71 -5.23 -17.95
C ARG A 25 17.64 -4.76 -16.50
N VAL A 26 17.76 -3.46 -16.25
CA VAL A 26 17.54 -2.84 -14.93
C VAL A 26 16.05 -2.79 -14.59
N ALA A 27 15.17 -2.54 -15.57
CA ALA A 27 13.72 -2.56 -15.43
C ALA A 27 13.16 -4.00 -15.29
N GLU A 28 13.75 -4.99 -15.96
CA GLU A 28 13.45 -6.42 -15.77
C GLU A 28 13.94 -6.90 -14.40
N LYS A 29 15.07 -6.39 -13.90
CA LYS A 29 15.49 -6.53 -12.50
C LYS A 29 14.57 -5.80 -11.51
N ALA A 30 13.78 -4.83 -11.99
CA ALA A 30 12.79 -4.09 -11.24
C ALA A 30 11.37 -4.68 -11.34
N SER A 31 11.18 -5.83 -11.99
CA SER A 31 10.03 -6.70 -11.73
C SER A 31 10.21 -7.51 -10.43
N SER A 32 10.95 -6.95 -9.45
CA SER A 32 11.03 -7.54 -8.13
C SER A 32 9.62 -7.54 -7.57
N GLY A 33 9.05 -8.73 -7.35
CA GLY A 33 7.79 -8.88 -6.62
C GLY A 33 7.82 -8.13 -5.27
N LEU A 34 6.74 -8.21 -4.51
CA LEU A 34 6.59 -7.45 -3.25
C LEU A 34 7.75 -7.62 -2.27
N VAL A 35 8.47 -8.73 -2.36
CA VAL A 35 9.66 -9.03 -1.58
C VAL A 35 10.73 -9.75 -2.43
N PRO A 36 12.03 -9.66 -2.03
CA PRO A 36 13.10 -10.42 -2.67
C PRO A 36 12.83 -11.94 -2.69
N SER A 37 13.34 -12.63 -3.71
CA SER A 37 13.07 -14.05 -3.95
C SER A 37 13.34 -14.99 -2.77
N LEU A 38 14.42 -14.78 -2.03
CA LEU A 38 14.71 -15.58 -0.84
C LEU A 38 13.65 -15.39 0.25
N ASN A 39 13.22 -14.16 0.48
CA ASN A 39 12.21 -13.85 1.49
C ASN A 39 10.83 -14.37 1.10
N ARG A 40 10.50 -14.35 -0.20
CA ARG A 40 9.29 -15.00 -0.73
C ARG A 40 9.26 -16.48 -0.38
N LEU A 41 10.34 -17.22 -0.64
CA LEU A 41 10.42 -18.66 -0.33
C LEU A 41 10.26 -18.94 1.17
N ARG A 42 10.94 -18.16 2.02
CA ARG A 42 10.81 -18.26 3.48
C ARG A 42 9.36 -18.07 3.93
N ILE A 43 8.72 -17.01 3.44
CA ILE A 43 7.32 -16.69 3.76
C ILE A 43 6.40 -17.83 3.31
N GLN A 44 6.56 -18.31 2.08
CA GLN A 44 5.75 -19.41 1.55
C GLN A 44 5.92 -20.70 2.36
N GLN A 45 7.14 -21.05 2.75
CA GLN A 45 7.40 -22.22 3.60
C GLN A 45 6.82 -22.05 5.00
N CYS A 46 7.01 -20.87 5.62
CA CYS A 46 6.44 -20.51 6.91
C CYS A 46 4.91 -20.57 6.90
N PHE A 47 4.26 -20.11 5.83
CA PHE A 47 2.80 -20.02 5.76
C PHE A 47 2.09 -21.35 5.48
N LYS A 48 2.81 -22.42 5.11
CA LYS A 48 2.21 -23.75 4.87
C LYS A 48 1.45 -24.30 6.09
N ALA A 49 1.84 -23.90 7.30
CA ALA A 49 1.18 -24.31 8.54
C ALA A 49 -0.01 -23.42 8.93
N ALA A 50 -0.31 -22.37 8.16
CA ALA A 50 -1.36 -21.42 8.48
C ALA A 50 -2.75 -22.06 8.42
N LYS A 51 -3.60 -21.68 9.37
CA LYS A 51 -5.03 -22.00 9.39
C LYS A 51 -5.83 -20.69 9.33
N PRO A 52 -7.08 -20.70 8.83
CA PRO A 52 -7.91 -19.49 8.79
C PRO A 52 -8.04 -18.75 10.13
N SER A 53 -7.96 -19.50 11.25
CA SER A 53 -7.98 -18.94 12.62
C SER A 53 -6.83 -17.98 12.94
N ILE A 54 -5.80 -17.89 12.08
CA ILE A 54 -4.77 -16.85 12.23
C ILE A 54 -5.35 -15.45 12.10
N GLY A 55 -6.39 -15.26 11.27
CA GLY A 55 -7.09 -13.98 11.16
C GLY A 55 -7.66 -13.51 12.52
N ASP A 56 -8.30 -14.42 13.24
CA ASP A 56 -8.84 -14.15 14.58
C ASP A 56 -7.72 -13.89 15.60
N ALA A 57 -6.63 -14.66 15.52
CA ALA A 57 -5.46 -14.46 16.38
C ALA A 57 -4.84 -13.08 16.19
N ILE A 58 -4.81 -12.58 14.95
CA ILE A 58 -4.34 -11.23 14.61
C ILE A 58 -5.25 -10.17 15.23
N MET A 59 -6.57 -10.29 15.07
CA MET A 59 -7.52 -9.34 15.66
C MET A 59 -7.41 -9.31 17.19
N LYS A 60 -7.32 -10.48 17.83
CA LYS A 60 -7.12 -10.61 19.29
C LYS A 60 -5.80 -9.98 19.73
N ARG A 61 -4.70 -10.21 19.01
CA ARG A 61 -3.40 -9.60 19.32
C ARG A 61 -3.44 -8.08 19.17
N ALA A 62 -4.06 -7.56 18.11
CA ALA A 62 -4.18 -6.12 17.89
C ALA A 62 -4.99 -5.45 19.01
N ALA A 63 -6.07 -6.08 19.48
CA ALA A 63 -6.84 -5.63 20.64
C ALA A 63 -6.02 -5.68 21.94
N ALA A 64 -5.16 -6.68 22.11
CA ALA A 64 -4.30 -6.78 23.29
C ALA A 64 -3.18 -5.72 23.28
N SER A 65 -2.64 -5.39 22.10
CA SER A 65 -1.48 -4.49 21.98
C SER A 65 -1.81 -3.01 22.06
N ARG A 66 -3.02 -2.58 21.67
CA ARG A 66 -3.44 -1.16 21.67
C ARG A 66 -4.84 -0.97 22.23
N ALA A 67 -4.99 0.00 23.13
CA ALA A 67 -6.27 0.30 23.78
C ALA A 67 -7.31 0.82 22.78
N GLU A 68 -6.89 1.62 21.82
CA GLU A 68 -7.73 2.20 20.79
C GLU A 68 -8.29 1.12 19.85
N MET A 69 -7.47 0.13 19.50
CA MET A 69 -7.92 -1.03 18.72
C MET A 69 -8.96 -1.84 19.52
N ARG A 70 -8.71 -2.06 20.82
CA ARG A 70 -9.66 -2.73 21.71
C ARG A 70 -10.99 -2.00 21.81
N MET A 71 -10.96 -0.68 21.97
CA MET A 71 -12.16 0.17 22.03
C MET A 71 -12.92 0.19 20.71
N LEU A 72 -12.23 0.12 19.58
CA LEU A 72 -12.89 -0.01 18.27
C LEU A 72 -13.62 -1.35 18.17
N LEU A 73 -12.90 -2.44 18.42
CA LEU A 73 -13.45 -3.79 18.26
C LEU A 73 -14.59 -4.05 19.25
N SER A 74 -14.58 -3.46 20.45
CA SER A 74 -15.70 -3.58 21.41
C SER A 74 -17.00 -2.91 20.94
N LYS A 75 -16.95 -2.04 19.92
CA LYS A 75 -18.14 -1.43 19.30
C LYS A 75 -18.71 -2.26 18.14
N MET A 76 -18.03 -3.34 17.78
CA MET A 76 -18.42 -4.22 16.68
C MET A 76 -19.05 -5.49 17.24
N ASN A 77 -19.98 -6.08 16.49
CA ASN A 77 -20.49 -7.40 16.84
C ASN A 77 -19.51 -8.50 16.40
N GLU A 78 -19.69 -9.70 16.95
CA GLU A 78 -18.81 -10.85 16.69
C GLU A 78 -18.70 -11.19 15.20
N LYS A 79 -19.81 -11.11 14.45
CA LYS A 79 -19.82 -11.38 12.99
C LYS A 79 -18.96 -10.39 12.21
N GLN A 80 -18.97 -9.12 12.60
CA GLN A 80 -18.13 -8.10 11.97
C GLN A 80 -16.65 -8.35 12.26
N ILE A 81 -16.30 -8.74 13.49
CA ILE A 81 -14.92 -9.05 13.87
C ILE A 81 -14.42 -10.30 13.13
N ASP A 82 -15.24 -11.36 13.08
CA ASP A 82 -14.96 -12.59 12.31
C ASP A 82 -14.76 -12.27 10.82
N CYS A 83 -15.60 -11.40 10.24
CA CYS A 83 -15.44 -10.94 8.87
C CYS A 83 -14.12 -10.18 8.63
N LEU A 84 -13.67 -9.34 9.59
CA LEU A 84 -12.36 -8.70 9.49
C LEU A 84 -11.21 -9.71 9.57
N GLY A 85 -11.33 -10.71 10.45
CA GLY A 85 -10.36 -11.81 10.57
C GLY A 85 -10.23 -12.60 9.28
N LYS A 86 -11.36 -12.99 8.67
CA LYS A 86 -11.40 -13.70 7.38
C LYS A 86 -10.76 -12.90 6.25
N GLN A 87 -11.13 -11.62 6.10
CA GLN A 87 -10.53 -10.74 5.09
C GLN A 87 -9.01 -10.57 5.29
N MET A 88 -8.54 -10.50 6.54
CA MET A 88 -7.10 -10.45 6.83
C MET A 88 -6.41 -11.74 6.38
N PHE A 89 -6.99 -12.90 6.69
CA PHE A 89 -6.45 -14.18 6.26
C PHE A 89 -6.42 -14.33 4.73
N GLU A 90 -7.48 -13.91 4.05
CA GLU A 90 -7.57 -13.89 2.58
C GLU A 90 -6.50 -12.98 1.95
N LEU A 91 -6.31 -11.78 2.49
CA LEU A 91 -5.26 -10.86 2.05
C LEU A 91 -3.86 -11.48 2.18
N ILE A 92 -3.57 -12.09 3.33
CA ILE A 92 -2.26 -12.72 3.56
C ILE A 92 -2.07 -13.90 2.60
N THR A 93 -3.10 -14.73 2.44
CA THR A 93 -3.05 -15.89 1.54
C THR A 93 -2.76 -15.48 0.10
N ASP A 94 -3.54 -14.54 -0.45
CA ASP A 94 -3.34 -14.05 -1.81
C ASP A 94 -1.96 -13.39 -1.98
N ALA A 95 -1.48 -12.66 -0.97
CA ALA A 95 -0.15 -12.04 -0.98
C ALA A 95 0.98 -13.06 -0.98
N VAL A 96 0.86 -14.16 -0.24
CA VAL A 96 1.86 -15.24 -0.18
C VAL A 96 1.90 -16.04 -1.49
N GLU A 97 0.73 -16.32 -2.06
CA GLU A 97 0.58 -17.08 -3.30
C GLU A 97 1.02 -16.28 -4.54
N ASN A 98 0.83 -14.96 -4.51
CA ASN A 98 1.06 -14.08 -5.66
C ASN A 98 2.11 -12.99 -5.39
N ALA A 99 3.07 -13.26 -4.50
CA ALA A 99 4.11 -12.29 -4.10
C ALA A 99 4.97 -11.78 -5.28
N ASP A 100 5.01 -12.50 -6.40
CA ASP A 100 5.64 -12.11 -7.67
C ASP A 100 4.78 -11.16 -8.52
N LYS A 101 3.46 -11.16 -8.33
CA LYS A 101 2.48 -10.34 -9.05
C LYS A 101 2.08 -9.12 -8.21
N SER A 102 3.02 -8.20 -8.02
CA SER A 102 2.88 -7.05 -7.11
C SER A 102 1.56 -6.29 -7.28
N GLU A 103 1.15 -5.97 -8.51
CA GLU A 103 -0.06 -5.16 -8.69
C GLU A 103 -1.37 -5.91 -8.44
N LYS A 104 -1.40 -7.23 -8.66
CA LYS A 104 -2.56 -8.05 -8.27
C LYS A 104 -2.76 -7.96 -6.75
N VAL A 105 -1.68 -8.18 -6.00
CA VAL A 105 -1.72 -8.17 -4.54
C VAL A 105 -2.01 -6.77 -3.99
N LEU A 106 -1.41 -5.72 -4.56
CA LEU A 106 -1.68 -4.35 -4.12
C LEU A 106 -3.11 -3.91 -4.43
N THR A 107 -3.71 -4.40 -5.52
CA THR A 107 -5.14 -4.18 -5.80
C THR A 107 -6.02 -4.77 -4.70
N HIS A 108 -5.74 -6.01 -4.27
CA HIS A 108 -6.45 -6.65 -3.17
C HIS A 108 -6.21 -5.90 -1.84
N ALA A 109 -4.97 -5.48 -1.55
CA ALA A 109 -4.64 -4.67 -0.38
C ALA A 109 -5.43 -3.34 -0.34
N ARG A 110 -5.58 -2.66 -1.48
CA ARG A 110 -6.39 -1.44 -1.58
C ARG A 110 -7.87 -1.71 -1.33
N GLN A 111 -8.42 -2.81 -1.87
CA GLN A 111 -9.80 -3.22 -1.61
C GLN A 111 -10.02 -3.48 -0.12
N PHE A 112 -9.12 -4.25 0.51
CA PHE A 112 -9.11 -4.51 1.95
C PHE A 112 -9.08 -3.20 2.75
N GLY A 113 -8.14 -2.29 2.46
CA GLY A 113 -8.09 -0.99 3.14
C GLY A 113 -9.34 -0.14 2.94
N GLY A 114 -9.97 -0.23 1.78
CA GLY A 114 -11.25 0.42 1.49
C GLY A 114 -12.39 -0.05 2.41
N THR A 115 -12.39 -1.29 2.89
CA THR A 115 -13.46 -1.79 3.79
C THR A 115 -13.39 -1.10 5.16
N TYR A 116 -12.18 -0.80 5.65
CA TYR A 116 -11.97 -0.08 6.92
C TYR A 116 -12.45 1.37 6.89
N ALA A 117 -12.62 1.98 5.71
CA ALA A 117 -13.21 3.31 5.61
C ALA A 117 -14.67 3.34 6.13
N SER A 118 -15.39 2.22 6.05
CA SER A 118 -16.74 2.09 6.62
C SER A 118 -16.75 2.14 8.17
N LEU A 119 -15.59 1.93 8.81
CA LEU A 119 -15.45 1.92 10.26
C LEU A 119 -15.12 3.31 10.84
N CYS A 120 -14.97 4.35 10.01
CA CYS A 120 -14.70 5.72 10.49
C CYS A 120 -15.74 6.22 11.51
N PRO A 121 -17.07 5.96 11.34
CA PRO A 121 -18.07 6.36 12.33
C PRO A 121 -17.91 5.66 13.69
N LEU A 122 -17.28 4.48 13.72
CA LEU A 122 -16.96 3.76 14.95
C LEU A 122 -15.68 4.28 15.64
N GLY A 123 -14.98 5.21 14.98
CA GLY A 123 -13.74 5.81 15.45
C GLY A 123 -12.48 5.19 14.85
N PHE A 124 -12.58 4.38 13.78
CA PHE A 124 -11.38 3.88 13.11
C PHE A 124 -10.56 5.02 12.52
N ARG A 125 -9.24 4.94 12.70
CA ARG A 125 -8.27 5.92 12.21
C ARG A 125 -7.11 5.18 11.52
N PRO A 126 -6.48 5.78 10.50
CA PRO A 126 -5.42 5.10 9.74
C PRO A 126 -4.17 4.77 10.57
N ASP A 127 -3.93 5.43 11.70
CA ASP A 127 -2.86 5.08 12.64
C ASP A 127 -3.06 3.69 13.28
N LEU A 128 -4.28 3.16 13.32
CA LEU A 128 -4.58 1.82 13.79
C LEU A 128 -4.13 0.71 12.82
N PHE A 129 -3.74 1.06 11.59
CA PHE A 129 -3.15 0.08 10.68
C PHE A 129 -1.76 -0.38 11.10
N ALA A 130 -0.95 0.48 11.73
CA ALA A 130 0.37 0.09 12.22
C ALA A 130 0.31 -1.05 13.26
N PRO A 131 -0.46 -0.94 14.37
CA PRO A 131 -0.57 -2.03 15.33
C PRO A 131 -1.28 -3.27 14.78
N LEU A 132 -2.13 -3.11 13.75
CA LEU A 132 -2.71 -4.25 13.04
C LEU A 132 -1.65 -5.01 12.22
N ALA A 133 -0.75 -4.29 11.53
CA ALA A 133 0.37 -4.88 10.80
C ALA A 133 1.35 -5.58 11.76
N ASP A 134 1.70 -4.94 12.89
CA ASP A 134 2.57 -5.53 13.90
C ASP A 134 1.98 -6.82 14.47
N ALA A 135 0.66 -6.83 14.72
CA ALA A 135 -0.05 -8.02 15.17
C ALA A 135 0.00 -9.14 14.12
N ALA A 136 -0.20 -8.79 12.85
CA ALA A 136 -0.14 -9.73 11.74
C ALA A 136 1.24 -10.35 11.57
N ILE A 137 2.29 -9.53 11.56
CA ILE A 137 3.68 -9.99 11.52
C ILE A 137 3.97 -10.94 12.69
N ALA A 138 3.58 -10.56 13.91
CA ALA A 138 3.85 -11.36 15.10
C ALA A 138 3.15 -12.72 15.08
N GLU A 139 1.92 -12.83 14.57
CA GLU A 139 1.24 -14.13 14.43
C GLU A 139 1.84 -14.97 13.28
N CYS A 140 2.17 -14.35 12.15
CA CYS A 140 2.79 -15.04 11.02
C CYS A 140 4.19 -15.59 11.37
N VAL A 141 5.00 -14.86 12.15
CA VAL A 141 6.34 -15.32 12.58
C VAL A 141 6.28 -16.58 13.44
N LYS A 142 5.21 -16.79 14.22
CA LYS A 142 5.06 -17.99 15.07
C LYS A 142 4.79 -19.26 14.28
N LEU A 143 4.35 -19.15 13.04
CA LEU A 143 4.12 -20.32 12.18
C LEU A 143 5.43 -21.00 11.80
N ASP A 144 6.56 -20.27 11.84
CA ASP A 144 7.84 -20.79 11.41
C ASP A 144 8.49 -21.66 12.48
N GLY A 145 8.66 -22.94 12.15
CA GLY A 145 9.42 -23.90 12.95
C GLY A 145 10.79 -24.24 12.36
N VAL A 146 11.18 -23.62 11.24
CA VAL A 146 12.35 -24.05 10.45
C VAL A 146 13.44 -22.97 10.42
N HIS A 147 13.08 -21.72 10.15
CA HIS A 147 14.07 -20.66 9.98
C HIS A 147 14.41 -19.94 11.29
N LYS A 148 15.50 -19.16 11.26
CA LYS A 148 15.84 -18.27 12.37
C LYS A 148 14.79 -17.18 12.49
N ARG A 149 14.31 -16.95 13.71
CA ARG A 149 13.28 -15.94 14.03
C ARG A 149 13.55 -14.56 13.41
N CYS A 150 14.81 -14.08 13.42
CA CYS A 150 15.16 -12.78 12.84
C CYS A 150 14.99 -12.72 11.32
N GLU A 151 15.27 -13.82 10.61
CA GLU A 151 15.11 -13.91 9.16
C GLU A 151 13.63 -13.94 8.78
N THR A 152 12.84 -14.75 9.49
CA THR A 152 11.38 -14.83 9.35
C THR A 152 10.73 -13.47 9.63
N LEU A 153 11.11 -12.83 10.74
CA LEU A 153 10.64 -11.50 11.10
C LEU A 153 10.96 -10.47 10.02
N SER A 154 12.20 -10.46 9.52
CA SER A 154 12.61 -9.54 8.46
C SER A 154 11.81 -9.77 7.17
N ALA A 155 11.57 -11.03 6.79
CA ALA A 155 10.83 -11.36 5.58
C ALA A 155 9.36 -10.88 5.67
N TRP A 156 8.67 -11.23 6.76
CA TRP A 156 7.29 -10.79 6.99
C TRP A 156 7.18 -9.27 7.10
N SER A 157 8.13 -8.61 7.77
CA SER A 157 8.13 -7.14 7.89
C SER A 157 8.21 -6.45 6.53
N GLN A 158 9.01 -6.98 5.60
CA GLN A 158 9.08 -6.44 4.23
C GLN A 158 7.76 -6.59 3.48
N LEU A 159 7.15 -7.79 3.53
CA LEU A 159 5.87 -8.05 2.87
C LEU A 159 4.77 -7.14 3.45
N PHE A 160 4.64 -7.09 4.77
CA PHE A 160 3.61 -6.29 5.43
C PHE A 160 3.82 -4.79 5.24
N SER A 161 5.08 -4.31 5.15
CA SER A 161 5.36 -2.90 4.79
C SER A 161 4.80 -2.54 3.41
N ALA A 162 5.00 -3.42 2.42
CA ALA A 162 4.46 -3.23 1.07
C ALA A 162 2.93 -3.32 1.06
N LEU A 163 2.36 -4.36 1.67
CA LEU A 163 0.89 -4.55 1.77
C LEU A 163 0.23 -3.35 2.42
N PHE A 164 0.70 -2.92 3.59
CA PHE A 164 0.06 -1.87 4.37
C PHE A 164 0.25 -0.48 3.77
N THR A 165 1.13 -0.31 2.79
CA THR A 165 1.13 0.87 1.91
C THR A 165 -0.13 0.86 1.04
N GLY A 166 -0.40 -0.25 0.34
CA GLY A 166 -1.62 -0.43 -0.46
C GLY A 166 -2.92 -0.36 0.38
N VAL A 167 -2.93 -0.94 1.58
CA VAL A 167 -4.06 -0.83 2.52
C VAL A 167 -4.36 0.64 2.87
N ARG A 168 -3.33 1.42 3.23
CA ARG A 168 -3.50 2.84 3.53
C ARG A 168 -3.99 3.62 2.31
N ASP A 169 -3.46 3.34 1.13
CA ASP A 169 -3.89 3.97 -0.12
C ASP A 169 -5.38 3.71 -0.38
N GLY A 170 -5.81 2.46 -0.30
CA GLY A 170 -7.21 2.07 -0.48
C GLY A 170 -8.15 2.73 0.53
N TYR A 171 -7.76 2.76 1.79
CA TYR A 171 -8.50 3.47 2.84
C TYR A 171 -8.68 4.96 2.48
N TYR A 172 -7.59 5.66 2.15
CA TYR A 172 -7.69 7.08 1.82
C TYR A 172 -8.46 7.35 0.53
N GLN A 173 -8.32 6.49 -0.49
CA GLN A 173 -9.12 6.59 -1.72
C GLN A 173 -10.62 6.49 -1.41
N ARG A 174 -11.02 5.52 -0.57
CA ARG A 174 -12.43 5.33 -0.20
C ARG A 174 -12.97 6.48 0.65
N VAL A 175 -12.21 6.96 1.63
CA VAL A 175 -12.61 8.12 2.46
C VAL A 175 -12.78 9.37 1.60
N ARG A 176 -11.86 9.64 0.64
CA ARG A 176 -12.00 10.78 -0.29
C ARG A 176 -13.23 10.63 -1.19
N HIS A 177 -13.52 9.42 -1.66
CA HIS A 177 -14.71 9.16 -2.45
C HIS A 177 -15.99 9.42 -1.64
N GLN A 178 -16.09 8.90 -0.41
CA GLN A 178 -17.25 9.13 0.47
C GLN A 178 -17.51 10.61 0.73
N ARG A 179 -16.45 11.40 0.97
CA ARG A 179 -16.56 12.85 1.16
C ARG A 179 -17.15 13.52 -0.09
N ARG A 180 -16.62 13.22 -1.28
CA ARG A 180 -17.10 13.79 -2.56
C ARG A 180 -18.57 13.46 -2.83
N THR A 181 -19.00 12.23 -2.53
CA THR A 181 -20.40 11.80 -2.75
C THR A 181 -21.37 12.34 -1.70
N SER A 182 -20.87 12.75 -0.52
CA SER A 182 -21.69 13.35 0.54
C SER A 182 -21.91 14.86 0.38
N LEU A 183 -21.21 15.52 -0.56
CA LEU A 183 -21.45 16.93 -0.88
C LEU A 183 -22.71 17.09 -1.74
N PRO A 184 -23.56 18.11 -1.49
CA PRO A 184 -24.67 18.43 -2.37
C PRO A 184 -24.17 18.74 -3.79
N GLN A 185 -24.74 18.07 -4.79
CA GLN A 185 -24.39 18.19 -6.22
C GLN A 185 -24.43 19.67 -6.72
N ASN A 186 -25.21 20.54 -6.07
CA ASN A 186 -25.45 21.92 -6.48
C ASN A 186 -24.28 22.90 -6.23
N THR A 187 -23.22 22.49 -5.53
CA THR A 187 -22.06 23.36 -5.26
C THR A 187 -20.89 23.19 -6.23
N ILE A 188 -20.81 22.06 -6.94
CA ILE A 188 -19.68 21.76 -7.84
C ILE A 188 -19.82 22.47 -9.19
N THR A 189 -21.05 22.65 -9.69
CA THR A 189 -21.30 23.29 -10.99
C THR A 189 -21.06 24.80 -10.97
N LYS A 190 -21.16 25.46 -9.80
CA LYS A 190 -20.99 26.91 -9.68
C LYS A 190 -19.54 27.39 -9.69
N GLN A 191 -18.54 26.52 -9.54
CA GLN A 191 -17.13 26.94 -9.64
C GLN A 191 -16.50 26.75 -11.02
N LEU A 192 -17.08 25.93 -11.89
CA LEU A 192 -16.59 25.77 -13.27
C LEU A 192 -17.17 26.80 -14.25
N SER A 193 -18.20 27.57 -13.84
CA SER A 193 -18.86 28.57 -14.69
C SER A 193 -18.42 30.01 -14.44
N VAL A 194 -17.45 30.28 -13.55
CA VAL A 194 -17.11 31.66 -13.14
C VAL A 194 -15.88 32.22 -13.85
N ASP A 195 -15.06 31.40 -14.53
CA ASP A 195 -13.76 31.84 -15.07
C ASP A 195 -13.69 32.03 -16.60
N PHE A 196 -14.80 32.37 -17.27
CA PHE A 196 -14.77 32.74 -18.71
C PHE A 196 -15.42 34.10 -19.05
N SER A 197 -15.72 34.94 -18.06
CA SER A 197 -16.41 36.22 -18.30
C SER A 197 -15.74 37.40 -17.60
N LYS A 198 -14.43 37.60 -17.85
CA LYS A 198 -13.82 38.91 -17.56
C LYS A 198 -12.53 39.15 -18.34
N SER A 199 -12.64 39.64 -19.58
CA SER A 199 -11.76 40.69 -20.12
C SER A 199 -12.08 40.98 -21.59
N SER A 200 -12.81 42.05 -21.86
CA SER A 200 -12.50 43.04 -22.91
C SER A 200 -13.72 43.93 -23.15
N ASP A 201 -13.81 45.03 -22.40
CA ASP A 201 -14.41 46.24 -22.97
C ASP A 201 -13.85 47.48 -22.26
N THR A 202 -12.93 48.16 -22.93
CA THR A 202 -12.56 49.54 -22.62
C THR A 202 -12.63 50.32 -23.92
N GLY A 203 -13.84 50.74 -24.28
CA GLY A 203 -14.07 51.82 -25.23
C GLY A 203 -13.77 53.15 -24.55
N PHE A 204 -12.80 53.90 -25.08
CA PHE A 204 -12.60 55.31 -24.77
C PHE A 204 -12.94 56.12 -26.02
N VAL A 205 -14.06 56.85 -25.97
CA VAL A 205 -14.39 57.93 -26.90
C VAL A 205 -14.70 59.16 -26.06
N ARG A 206 -13.76 60.10 -26.00
CA ARG A 206 -13.95 61.49 -26.41
C ARG A 206 -12.63 62.23 -26.48
#